data_AF-A0A257HRK0-F1
#
_entry.id   AF-A0A257HRK0-F1
#
_cell.length_a   1.000
_cell.length_b   1.000
_cell.length_c   1.000
_cell.angle_alpha   90.00
_cell.angle_beta   90.00
_cell.angle_gamma   90.00
#
_symmetry.space_group_name_H-M   'P 1'
#
loop_
_entity.id
_entity.type
_entity.pdbx_description
1 polymer ?
#
loop_
_entity_poly.entity_id
_entity_poly.type
_entity_poly.pdbx_seq_one_letter_code
_entity_poly.pdbx_strand_id
1 'polypeptide(L)'
;MVTLIDTQAQRAARHPEKQKRPDSVVMRKPEWIRVRAPGGEVYEQTRAIVKENRLVTVCEEAGCPNIGECWSKKHATMMIMGDTCTRACSFCNVKTGKPNALDREEPANVAKAVATMGLEHVVITSVDRDDLDDGGASHFVETIQAIRAATPNTTIEILTPDFLRKAGAAEAVIDAKPDVFNHNLETVPRLYLSIRPGARYYASLRLLERVKERDPNQFTKSGLMVGLGESKEEVMQVMDDMRSAGVDFLTIGQYLQPTRKHAPVDRFVTPQEFEAYETIALSKGFLIVSASPLTRSSHHAGEDFARLKAARESRQDHIGS
;
A
#
# COMPACT_ATOMS: atom_id res chain seq x y z
N MET A 1 -3.13 -22.70 47.65
CA MET A 1 -2.58 -21.62 46.80
C MET A 1 -3.02 -21.95 45.38
N VAL A 2 -4.03 -21.27 44.86
CA VAL A 2 -4.51 -21.50 43.49
C VAL A 2 -3.56 -20.72 42.58
N THR A 3 -2.73 -21.44 41.82
CA THR A 3 -1.94 -20.84 40.76
C THR A 3 -2.90 -20.40 39.66
N LEU A 4 -3.22 -19.11 39.63
CA LEU A 4 -3.86 -18.49 38.46
C LEU A 4 -2.87 -18.60 37.30
N ILE A 5 -3.07 -19.59 36.44
CA ILE A 5 -2.37 -19.66 35.15
C ILE A 5 -2.99 -18.56 34.30
N ASP A 6 -2.31 -17.43 34.19
CA ASP A 6 -2.66 -16.37 33.26
C ASP A 6 -2.45 -16.89 31.82
N THR A 7 -3.52 -17.40 31.23
CA THR A 7 -3.55 -17.85 29.84
C THR A 7 -3.53 -16.69 28.84
N GLN A 8 -3.63 -15.42 29.27
CA GLN A 8 -3.45 -14.27 28.38
C GLN A 8 -1.98 -14.06 28.01
N ALA A 9 -1.04 -14.49 28.87
CA ALA A 9 0.39 -14.46 28.59
C ALA A 9 0.82 -15.34 27.40
N GLN A 10 -0.05 -16.23 26.92
CA GLN A 10 0.21 -17.12 25.78
C GLN A 10 -0.27 -16.59 24.42
N ARG A 11 -0.90 -15.42 24.34
CA ARG A 11 -1.18 -14.82 23.03
C ARG A 11 0.13 -14.31 22.43
N ALA A 12 0.57 -14.92 21.34
CA ALA A 12 1.73 -14.45 20.59
C ALA A 12 1.56 -12.94 20.28
N ALA A 13 2.58 -12.15 20.60
CA ALA A 13 2.57 -10.72 20.32
C ALA A 13 2.33 -10.49 18.82
N ARG A 14 1.65 -9.40 18.45
CA ARG A 14 1.40 -9.03 17.03
C ARG A 14 2.69 -8.87 16.22
N HIS A 15 3.75 -8.40 16.88
CA HIS A 15 5.08 -8.17 16.30
C HIS A 15 6.14 -8.90 17.14
N PRO A 16 6.22 -10.24 17.09
CA PRO A 16 7.14 -11.02 17.93
C PRO A 16 8.61 -10.65 17.67
N GLU A 17 8.96 -10.32 16.43
CA GLU A 17 10.28 -9.93 15.95
C GLU A 17 10.74 -8.55 16.42
N LYS A 18 9.82 -7.70 16.88
CA LYS A 18 10.13 -6.36 17.40
C LYS A 18 10.21 -6.32 18.94
N GLN A 19 9.83 -7.38 19.66
CA GLN A 19 9.71 -7.35 21.13
C GLN A 19 11.04 -7.08 21.84
N LYS A 20 12.16 -7.55 21.27
CA LYS A 20 13.50 -7.35 21.83
C LYS A 20 14.09 -5.97 21.56
N ARG A 21 13.43 -5.12 20.76
CA ARG A 21 13.93 -3.77 20.45
C ARG A 21 13.70 -2.84 21.65
N PRO A 22 14.60 -1.87 21.89
CA PRO A 22 14.33 -0.82 22.86
C PRO A 22 13.11 0.00 22.42
N ASP A 23 12.39 0.55 23.40
CA ASP A 23 11.31 1.48 23.11
C ASP A 23 11.88 2.80 22.59
N SER A 24 11.33 3.31 21.48
CA SER A 24 11.67 4.64 20.99
C SER A 24 11.08 5.75 21.89
N VAL A 25 11.65 6.93 21.75
CA VAL A 25 11.05 8.17 22.27
C VAL A 25 9.81 8.51 21.43
N VAL A 26 8.71 8.89 22.09
CA VAL A 26 7.49 9.33 21.41
C VAL A 26 7.59 10.82 21.13
N MET A 27 7.65 11.20 19.86
CA MET A 27 7.58 12.60 19.46
C MET A 27 6.13 13.09 19.46
N ARG A 28 5.90 14.32 19.93
CA ARG A 28 4.57 14.94 19.88
C ARG A 28 4.20 15.20 18.41
N LYS A 29 3.07 14.66 17.97
CA LYS A 29 2.54 14.93 16.63
C LYS A 29 2.22 16.42 16.49
N PRO A 30 2.69 17.09 15.42
CA PRO A 30 2.36 18.48 15.15
C PRO A 30 0.89 18.65 14.79
N GLU A 31 0.39 19.89 14.84
CA GLU A 31 -1.04 20.17 14.69
C GLU A 31 -1.61 19.83 13.32
N TRP A 32 -0.79 19.88 12.27
CA TRP A 32 -1.17 19.53 10.90
C TRP A 32 -1.33 18.01 10.67
N ILE A 33 -0.97 17.17 11.65
CA ILE A 33 -1.19 15.71 11.61
C ILE A 33 -2.36 15.38 12.53
N ARG A 34 -3.55 15.74 12.08
CA ARG A 34 -4.82 15.47 12.78
C ARG A 34 -5.85 14.97 11.77
N VAL A 35 -6.61 13.95 12.18
CA VAL A 35 -7.71 13.37 11.41
C VAL A 35 -8.97 13.36 12.26
N ARG A 36 -10.13 13.35 11.61
CA ARG A 36 -11.40 13.15 12.31
C ARG A 36 -11.51 11.69 12.75
N ALA A 37 -12.12 11.47 13.91
CA ALA A 37 -12.40 10.12 14.39
C ALA A 37 -13.35 9.41 13.41
N PRO A 38 -13.20 8.09 13.21
CA PRO A 38 -14.11 7.30 12.39
C PRO A 38 -15.51 7.26 13.02
N GLY A 39 -16.54 7.25 12.16
CA GLY A 39 -17.94 7.12 12.57
C GLY A 39 -18.91 7.60 11.48
N GLY A 40 -20.20 7.38 11.74
CA GLY A 40 -21.28 7.70 10.80
C GLY A 40 -21.89 6.46 10.16
N GLU A 41 -23.07 6.63 9.55
CA GLU A 41 -23.86 5.52 9.02
C GLU A 41 -23.14 4.76 7.90
N VAL A 42 -22.60 5.48 6.91
CA VAL A 42 -21.89 4.89 5.75
C VAL A 42 -20.61 4.17 6.19
N TYR A 43 -19.94 4.68 7.22
CA TYR A 43 -18.77 4.01 7.81
C TYR A 43 -19.16 2.64 8.39
N GLU A 44 -20.23 2.56 9.19
CA GLU A 44 -20.68 1.29 9.77
C GLU A 44 -21.24 0.33 8.71
N GLN A 45 -21.87 0.84 7.65
CA GLN A 45 -22.29 0.02 6.50
C GLN A 45 -21.07 -0.61 5.81
N THR A 46 -20.03 0.18 5.52
CA THR A 46 -18.78 -0.33 4.91
C THR A 46 -18.13 -1.38 5.80
N ARG A 47 -18.08 -1.11 7.11
CA ARG A 47 -17.57 -2.04 8.13
C ARG A 47 -18.34 -3.36 8.17
N ALA A 48 -19.67 -3.29 8.12
CA ALA A 48 -20.52 -4.46 8.11
C ALA A 48 -20.26 -5.32 6.87
N ILE A 49 -20.19 -4.72 5.68
CA ILE A 49 -19.92 -5.43 4.42
C ILE A 49 -18.56 -6.15 4.47
N VAL A 50 -17.49 -5.49 4.95
CA VAL A 50 -16.17 -6.12 5.10
C VAL A 50 -16.26 -7.35 6.01
N LYS A 51 -16.91 -7.21 7.17
CA LYS A 51 -17.04 -8.29 8.15
C LYS A 51 -17.90 -9.44 7.65
N GLU A 52 -19.04 -9.16 7.03
CA GLU A 52 -19.98 -10.16 6.49
C GLU A 52 -19.35 -11.01 5.38
N ASN A 53 -18.46 -10.42 4.59
CA ASN A 53 -17.72 -11.11 3.53
C ASN A 53 -16.41 -11.74 4.03
N ARG A 54 -16.15 -11.73 5.36
CA ARG A 54 -14.94 -12.31 5.98
C ARG A 54 -13.63 -11.73 5.41
N LEU A 55 -13.64 -10.44 5.06
CA LEU A 55 -12.50 -9.76 4.45
C LEU A 55 -11.65 -9.06 5.51
N VAL A 56 -10.36 -8.90 5.19
CA VAL A 56 -9.41 -8.09 5.94
C VAL A 56 -9.09 -6.84 5.15
N THR A 57 -8.90 -5.71 5.82
CA THR A 57 -8.49 -4.46 5.17
C THR A 57 -7.16 -3.97 5.73
N VAL A 58 -6.32 -3.41 4.84
CA VAL A 58 -5.11 -2.71 5.30
C VAL A 58 -5.46 -1.45 6.09
N CYS A 59 -6.66 -0.90 5.88
CA CYS A 59 -7.17 0.23 6.64
C CYS A 59 -7.17 -0.05 8.14
N GLU A 60 -7.66 -1.22 8.54
CA GLU A 60 -7.67 -1.70 9.93
C GLU A 60 -6.30 -2.22 10.35
N GLU A 61 -5.70 -3.11 9.57
CA GLU A 61 -4.47 -3.82 9.97
C GLU A 61 -3.23 -2.90 10.04
N ALA A 62 -3.18 -1.84 9.22
CA ALA A 62 -2.14 -0.83 9.30
C ALA A 62 -2.44 0.27 10.34
N GLY A 63 -3.65 0.32 10.92
CA GLY A 63 -4.09 1.41 11.80
C GLY A 63 -4.17 2.75 11.07
N CYS A 64 -4.76 2.76 9.87
CA CYS A 64 -4.76 3.92 8.99
C CYS A 64 -5.53 5.10 9.61
N PRO A 65 -4.93 6.30 9.72
CA PRO A 65 -5.64 7.47 10.27
C PRO A 65 -6.80 7.93 9.37
N ASN A 66 -6.79 7.58 8.09
CA ASN A 66 -7.81 8.03 7.12
C ASN A 66 -9.03 7.10 7.03
N ILE A 67 -9.09 6.03 7.85
CA ILE A 67 -10.16 5.02 7.75
C ILE A 67 -11.56 5.64 7.83
N GLY A 68 -11.76 6.63 8.70
CA GLY A 68 -13.04 7.31 8.85
C GLY A 68 -13.48 8.06 7.58
N GLU A 69 -12.55 8.77 6.94
CA GLU A 69 -12.83 9.50 5.70
C GLU A 69 -13.09 8.54 4.55
N CYS A 70 -12.20 7.56 4.34
CA CYS A 70 -12.29 6.63 3.21
C CYS A 70 -13.57 5.81 3.27
N TRP A 71 -13.89 5.21 4.43
CA TRP A 71 -15.05 4.34 4.56
C TRP A 71 -16.37 5.11 4.53
N SER A 72 -16.38 6.39 4.90
CA SER A 72 -17.56 7.26 4.72
C SER A 72 -17.84 7.56 3.23
N LYS A 73 -16.86 7.33 2.35
CA LYS A 73 -16.99 7.41 0.88
C LYS A 73 -17.12 6.02 0.24
N LYS A 74 -17.41 4.97 1.04
CA LYS A 74 -17.39 3.56 0.64
C LYS A 74 -16.05 3.08 0.07
N HIS A 75 -14.95 3.80 0.29
CA HIS A 75 -13.64 3.41 -0.21
C HIS A 75 -12.90 2.56 0.81
N ALA A 76 -12.65 1.29 0.48
CA ALA A 76 -11.86 0.38 1.30
C ALA A 76 -10.79 -0.32 0.47
N THR A 77 -9.59 -0.45 1.03
CA THR A 77 -8.51 -1.23 0.43
C THR A 77 -8.51 -2.63 1.02
N MET A 78 -8.89 -3.61 0.20
CA MET A 78 -8.95 -5.00 0.62
C MET A 78 -7.53 -5.55 0.72
N MET A 79 -7.21 -6.21 1.83
CA MET A 79 -5.93 -6.89 2.03
C MET A 79 -6.17 -8.39 1.95
N ILE A 80 -5.88 -8.97 0.78
CA ILE A 80 -6.03 -10.40 0.54
C ILE A 80 -4.90 -11.20 1.21
N MET A 81 -5.12 -12.51 1.32
CA MET A 81 -4.19 -13.48 1.91
C MET A 81 -4.00 -13.33 3.42
N GLY A 82 -5.00 -12.77 4.10
CA GLY A 82 -5.09 -12.68 5.56
C GLY A 82 -4.37 -11.49 6.19
N ASP A 83 -4.22 -11.55 7.52
CA ASP A 83 -3.73 -10.46 8.37
C ASP A 83 -2.25 -10.62 8.82
N THR A 84 -1.63 -11.74 8.46
CA THR A 84 -0.32 -12.17 8.99
C THR A 84 0.67 -12.27 7.85
N CYS A 85 1.72 -11.45 7.90
CA CYS A 85 2.77 -11.34 6.90
C CYS A 85 3.99 -12.19 7.26
N THR A 86 4.61 -12.80 6.24
CA THR A 86 5.87 -13.55 6.38
C THR A 86 7.09 -12.64 6.58
N ARG A 87 6.95 -11.33 6.29
CA ARG A 87 8.03 -10.35 6.37
C ARG A 87 7.85 -9.36 7.51
N ALA A 88 9.00 -8.81 7.93
CA ALA A 88 9.16 -8.01 9.13
C ALA A 88 9.60 -6.57 8.83
N CYS A 89 8.86 -5.85 7.99
CA CYS A 89 9.13 -4.44 7.71
C CYS A 89 9.07 -3.63 9.02
N SER A 90 10.09 -2.79 9.27
CA SER A 90 10.25 -2.11 10.57
C SER A 90 9.19 -1.01 10.80
N PHE A 91 8.57 -0.53 9.72
CA PHE A 91 7.53 0.50 9.74
C PHE A 91 6.11 -0.07 9.79
N CYS A 92 5.90 -1.32 9.35
CA CYS A 92 4.59 -1.86 9.05
C CYS A 92 3.90 -2.42 10.30
N ASN A 93 2.62 -2.07 10.48
CA ASN A 93 1.82 -2.53 11.62
C ASN A 93 1.08 -3.86 11.38
N VAL A 94 1.11 -4.41 10.17
CA VAL A 94 0.55 -5.73 9.87
C VAL A 94 1.28 -6.79 10.70
N LYS A 95 0.52 -7.76 11.23
CA LYS A 95 1.05 -8.81 12.10
C LYS A 95 2.14 -9.60 11.38
N THR A 96 3.23 -9.91 12.07
CA THR A 96 4.30 -10.78 11.51
C THR A 96 4.19 -12.18 12.09
N GLY A 97 4.27 -13.20 11.23
CA GLY A 97 4.21 -14.60 11.67
C GLY A 97 4.03 -15.59 10.54
N LYS A 98 3.65 -16.83 10.90
CA LYS A 98 3.25 -17.85 9.94
C LYS A 98 1.79 -17.61 9.53
N PRO A 99 1.48 -17.36 8.25
CA PRO A 99 0.12 -17.17 7.78
C PRO A 99 -0.70 -18.47 7.86
N ASN A 100 -2.02 -18.33 7.80
CA ASN A 100 -2.93 -19.46 7.57
C ASN A 100 -2.90 -19.87 6.08
N ALA A 101 -3.51 -21.02 5.78
CA ALA A 101 -3.78 -21.40 4.39
C ALA A 101 -4.63 -20.32 3.69
N LEU A 102 -4.45 -20.18 2.37
CA LEU A 102 -5.30 -19.30 1.56
C LEU A 102 -6.77 -19.74 1.65
N ASP A 103 -7.66 -18.78 1.84
CA ASP A 103 -9.10 -19.00 1.67
C ASP A 103 -9.42 -18.95 0.17
N ARG A 104 -9.81 -20.09 -0.41
CA ARG A 104 -10.14 -20.21 -1.84
C ARG A 104 -11.37 -19.37 -2.24
N GLU A 105 -12.23 -19.01 -1.28
CA GLU A 105 -13.40 -18.19 -1.52
C GLU A 105 -13.09 -16.68 -1.42
N GLU A 106 -11.89 -16.30 -0.97
CA GLU A 106 -11.52 -14.88 -0.78
C GLU A 106 -11.67 -14.05 -2.08
N PRO A 107 -11.21 -14.50 -3.27
CA PRO A 107 -11.44 -13.77 -4.53
C PRO A 107 -12.92 -13.47 -4.81
N ALA A 108 -13.80 -14.45 -4.62
CA ALA A 108 -15.24 -14.30 -4.82
C ALA A 108 -15.88 -13.38 -3.77
N ASN A 109 -15.44 -13.47 -2.51
CA ASN A 109 -15.90 -12.60 -1.43
C ASN A 109 -15.48 -11.14 -1.67
N VAL A 110 -14.26 -10.91 -2.17
CA VAL A 110 -13.80 -9.57 -2.56
C VAL A 110 -14.68 -9.02 -3.68
N ALA A 111 -14.91 -9.78 -4.75
CA ALA A 111 -15.76 -9.36 -5.86
C ALA A 111 -17.20 -9.03 -5.41
N LYS A 112 -17.77 -9.85 -4.51
CA LYS A 112 -19.08 -9.60 -3.91
C LYS A 112 -19.11 -8.32 -3.06
N ALA A 113 -18.09 -8.07 -2.26
CA ALA A 113 -18.00 -6.84 -1.48
C ALA A 113 -17.88 -5.60 -2.37
N VAL A 114 -17.05 -5.66 -3.41
CA VAL A 114 -16.91 -4.58 -4.41
C VAL A 114 -18.25 -4.25 -5.08
N ALA A 115 -18.98 -5.29 -5.51
CA ALA A 115 -20.31 -5.13 -6.09
C ALA A 115 -21.33 -4.55 -5.10
N THR A 116 -21.33 -5.04 -3.85
CA THR A 116 -22.26 -4.59 -2.81
C THR A 116 -22.03 -3.14 -2.42
N MET A 117 -20.78 -2.69 -2.37
CA MET A 117 -20.42 -1.30 -2.09
C MET A 117 -20.65 -0.38 -3.30
N GLY A 118 -20.73 -0.92 -4.51
CA GLY A 118 -20.89 -0.15 -5.75
C GLY A 118 -19.65 0.68 -6.07
N LEU A 119 -18.45 0.12 -5.93
CA LEU A 119 -17.20 0.85 -6.12
C LEU A 119 -16.90 1.10 -7.60
N GLU A 120 -16.62 2.35 -7.95
CA GLU A 120 -16.09 2.70 -9.28
C GLU A 120 -14.60 2.35 -9.41
N HIS A 121 -13.89 2.34 -8.28
CA HIS A 121 -12.47 2.01 -8.19
C HIS A 121 -12.20 1.21 -6.92
N VAL A 122 -11.45 0.12 -7.02
CA VAL A 122 -11.04 -0.71 -5.88
C VAL A 122 -9.53 -0.83 -5.83
N VAL A 123 -8.97 -0.78 -4.62
CA VAL A 123 -7.56 -1.08 -4.36
C VAL A 123 -7.44 -2.43 -3.66
N ILE A 124 -6.66 -3.34 -4.24
CA ILE A 124 -6.36 -4.65 -3.67
C ILE A 124 -4.87 -4.69 -3.27
N THR A 125 -4.57 -5.05 -2.04
CA THR A 125 -3.19 -5.28 -1.56
C THR A 125 -3.09 -6.63 -0.88
N SER A 126 -1.90 -7.06 -0.51
CA SER A 126 -1.72 -8.28 0.27
C SER A 126 -0.61 -8.17 1.30
N VAL A 127 -0.57 -9.15 2.19
CA VAL A 127 0.65 -9.49 2.92
C VAL A 127 1.66 -10.19 2.02
N ASP A 128 2.93 -10.22 2.40
CA ASP A 128 3.92 -11.09 1.74
C ASP A 128 3.69 -12.55 2.13
N ARG A 129 3.64 -13.43 1.13
CA ARG A 129 3.45 -14.88 1.26
C ARG A 129 4.66 -15.66 0.76
N ASP A 130 5.82 -15.42 1.38
CA ASP A 130 7.06 -16.12 1.01
C ASP A 130 6.95 -17.65 1.17
N ASP A 131 5.98 -18.13 1.94
CA ASP A 131 5.62 -19.54 2.15
C ASP A 131 4.94 -20.23 0.96
N LEU A 132 4.43 -19.47 -0.02
CA LEU A 132 3.82 -20.00 -1.25
C LEU A 132 4.84 -20.00 -2.41
N ASP A 133 4.78 -21.00 -3.29
CA ASP A 133 5.75 -21.16 -4.39
C ASP A 133 5.76 -19.96 -5.36
N ASP A 134 4.61 -19.34 -5.59
CA ASP A 134 4.42 -18.17 -6.46
C ASP A 134 4.32 -16.85 -5.68
N GLY A 135 4.48 -16.87 -4.36
CA GLY A 135 4.33 -15.70 -3.51
C GLY A 135 2.91 -15.13 -3.42
N GLY A 136 1.88 -15.88 -3.84
CA GLY A 136 0.49 -15.46 -3.86
C GLY A 136 0.04 -14.76 -5.14
N ALA A 137 0.85 -14.82 -6.21
CA ALA A 137 0.53 -14.20 -7.49
C ALA A 137 -0.77 -14.73 -8.10
N SER A 138 -1.02 -16.05 -8.07
CA SER A 138 -2.26 -16.63 -8.58
C SER A 138 -3.49 -16.06 -7.87
N HIS A 139 -3.38 -15.81 -6.56
CA HIS A 139 -4.46 -15.29 -5.74
C HIS A 139 -4.82 -13.83 -6.11
N PHE A 140 -3.81 -13.01 -6.46
CA PHE A 140 -4.05 -11.69 -7.07
C PHE A 140 -4.78 -11.83 -8.41
N VAL A 141 -4.32 -12.72 -9.29
CA VAL A 141 -4.93 -12.93 -10.62
C VAL A 141 -6.39 -13.36 -10.49
N GLU A 142 -6.68 -14.35 -9.65
CA GLU A 142 -8.03 -14.83 -9.37
C GLU A 142 -8.93 -13.72 -8.81
N THR A 143 -8.40 -12.88 -7.92
CA THR A 143 -9.14 -11.73 -7.36
C THR A 143 -9.47 -10.69 -8.42
N ILE A 144 -8.51 -10.34 -9.29
CA ILE A 144 -8.73 -9.40 -10.40
C ILE A 144 -9.80 -9.95 -11.34
N GLN A 145 -9.72 -11.22 -11.71
CA GLN A 145 -10.68 -11.87 -12.61
C GLN A 145 -12.08 -11.93 -12.00
N ALA A 146 -12.20 -12.27 -10.72
CA ALA A 146 -13.48 -12.30 -10.02
C ALA A 146 -14.13 -10.92 -9.97
N ILE A 147 -13.36 -9.86 -9.68
CA ILE A 147 -13.86 -8.48 -9.70
C ILE A 147 -14.31 -8.08 -11.11
N ARG A 148 -13.49 -8.33 -12.14
CA ARG A 148 -13.87 -8.00 -13.53
C ARG A 148 -15.13 -8.73 -13.98
N ALA A 149 -15.34 -9.98 -13.55
CA ALA A 149 -16.54 -10.74 -13.86
C ALA A 149 -17.79 -10.20 -13.15
N ALA A 150 -17.67 -9.81 -11.87
CA ALA A 150 -18.80 -9.31 -11.09
C ALA A 150 -19.15 -7.84 -11.38
N THR A 151 -18.14 -7.02 -11.64
CA THR A 151 -18.26 -5.56 -11.80
C THR A 151 -17.36 -5.08 -12.94
N PRO A 152 -17.76 -5.25 -14.21
CA PRO A 152 -16.90 -5.02 -15.38
C PRO A 152 -16.47 -3.55 -15.56
N ASN A 153 -17.22 -2.61 -14.99
CA ASN A 153 -16.91 -1.17 -15.06
C ASN A 153 -16.03 -0.68 -13.90
N THR A 154 -15.82 -1.51 -12.87
CA THR A 154 -14.96 -1.15 -11.75
C THR A 154 -13.50 -1.23 -12.16
N THR A 155 -12.78 -0.15 -11.90
CA THR A 155 -11.34 -0.05 -12.17
C THR A 155 -10.55 -0.62 -10.99
N ILE A 156 -9.44 -1.29 -11.26
CA ILE A 156 -8.69 -2.07 -10.28
C ILE A 156 -7.26 -1.54 -10.14
N GLU A 157 -6.93 -0.97 -8.99
CA GLU A 157 -5.53 -0.77 -8.57
C GLU A 157 -5.09 -1.96 -7.72
N ILE A 158 -3.90 -2.49 -8.00
CA ILE A 158 -3.25 -3.45 -7.10
C ILE A 158 -2.02 -2.84 -6.47
N LEU A 159 -1.78 -3.12 -5.18
CA LEU A 159 -0.55 -2.82 -4.46
C LEU A 159 0.14 -4.14 -4.11
N THR A 160 1.19 -4.49 -4.84
CA THR A 160 1.77 -5.83 -4.77
C THR A 160 2.96 -5.91 -3.80
N PRO A 161 3.27 -7.12 -3.27
CA PRO A 161 4.61 -7.43 -2.80
C PRO A 161 5.62 -7.40 -3.97
N ASP A 162 6.89 -7.68 -3.68
CA ASP A 162 7.97 -7.65 -4.70
C ASP A 162 8.14 -8.96 -5.48
N PHE A 163 7.44 -10.03 -5.07
CA PHE A 163 7.58 -11.39 -5.61
C PHE A 163 9.05 -11.88 -5.69
N LEU A 164 9.90 -11.43 -4.75
CA LEU A 164 11.33 -11.70 -4.80
C LEU A 164 11.63 -13.20 -4.78
N ARG A 165 12.33 -13.69 -5.82
CA ARG A 165 12.67 -15.10 -6.06
C ARG A 165 11.47 -16.01 -6.34
N LYS A 166 10.38 -15.45 -6.88
CA LYS A 166 9.19 -16.19 -7.34
C LYS A 166 9.11 -16.08 -8.86
N ALA A 167 9.68 -17.06 -9.57
CA ALA A 167 9.79 -17.01 -11.03
C ALA A 167 8.39 -17.02 -11.68
N GLY A 168 8.12 -16.09 -12.61
CA GLY A 168 6.83 -15.98 -13.31
C GLY A 168 5.70 -15.32 -12.52
N ALA A 169 5.88 -15.10 -11.21
CA ALA A 169 4.85 -14.55 -10.34
C ALA A 169 4.50 -13.09 -10.70
N ALA A 170 5.52 -12.25 -10.85
CA ALA A 170 5.33 -10.85 -11.24
C ALA A 170 4.66 -10.77 -12.63
N GLU A 171 5.14 -11.55 -13.59
CA GLU A 171 4.63 -11.58 -14.96
C GLU A 171 3.15 -11.98 -14.99
N ALA A 172 2.74 -12.99 -14.21
CA ALA A 172 1.33 -13.39 -14.13
C ALA A 172 0.41 -12.27 -13.63
N VAL A 173 0.85 -11.51 -12.63
CA VAL A 173 0.07 -10.40 -12.06
C VAL A 173 0.04 -9.19 -13.00
N ILE A 174 1.14 -8.90 -13.70
CA ILE A 174 1.18 -7.86 -14.74
C ILE A 174 0.20 -8.22 -15.86
N ASP A 175 0.27 -9.46 -16.35
CA ASP A 175 -0.52 -9.94 -17.49
C ASP A 175 -2.03 -10.08 -17.15
N ALA A 176 -2.41 -10.03 -15.86
CA ALA A 176 -3.80 -9.90 -15.42
C ALA A 176 -4.40 -8.49 -15.64
N LYS A 177 -3.59 -7.53 -16.09
CA LYS A 177 -4.00 -6.18 -16.51
C LYS A 177 -4.85 -5.44 -15.46
N PRO A 178 -4.38 -5.25 -14.22
CA PRO A 178 -4.96 -4.20 -13.36
C PRO A 178 -4.86 -2.84 -14.06
N ASP A 179 -5.80 -1.95 -13.77
CA ASP A 179 -5.82 -0.58 -14.31
C ASP A 179 -4.66 0.26 -13.78
N VAL A 180 -4.22 0.00 -12.54
CA VAL A 180 -3.00 0.58 -11.95
C VAL A 180 -2.20 -0.52 -11.25
N PHE A 181 -0.94 -0.69 -11.64
CA PHE A 181 0.03 -1.55 -10.98
C PHE A 181 0.87 -0.72 -9.99
N ASN A 182 0.62 -0.90 -8.70
CA ASN A 182 1.32 -0.19 -7.63
C ASN A 182 2.31 -1.12 -6.91
N HIS A 183 3.55 -0.65 -6.73
CA HIS A 183 4.50 -1.26 -5.82
C HIS A 183 5.31 -0.15 -5.14
N ASN A 184 5.20 -0.04 -3.82
CA ASN A 184 5.90 1.02 -3.10
C ASN A 184 7.40 0.71 -2.93
N LEU A 185 8.26 1.71 -3.13
CA LEU A 185 9.66 1.68 -2.69
C LEU A 185 9.80 1.99 -1.20
N GLU A 186 8.86 2.74 -0.64
CA GLU A 186 8.72 3.11 0.78
C GLU A 186 9.81 4.04 1.33
N THR A 187 11.07 3.85 0.96
CA THR A 187 12.19 4.66 1.47
C THR A 187 13.39 4.64 0.51
N VAL A 188 14.44 5.37 0.89
CA VAL A 188 15.67 5.56 0.10
C VAL A 188 16.63 4.35 0.22
N PRO A 189 17.53 4.13 -0.77
CA PRO A 189 18.39 2.95 -0.81
C PRO A 189 19.20 2.70 0.48
N ARG A 190 19.75 3.76 1.10
CA ARG A 190 20.52 3.68 2.35
C ARG A 190 19.73 3.07 3.51
N LEU A 191 18.43 3.35 3.59
CA LEU A 191 17.54 2.88 4.65
C LEU A 191 16.88 1.53 4.33
N TYR A 192 17.02 1.03 3.10
CA TYR A 192 16.20 -0.07 2.63
C TYR A 192 16.35 -1.35 3.44
N LEU A 193 17.58 -1.75 3.81
CA LEU A 193 17.81 -2.99 4.58
C LEU A 193 17.35 -2.88 6.04
N SER A 194 17.44 -1.70 6.65
CA SER A 194 16.99 -1.49 8.03
C SER A 194 15.46 -1.34 8.11
N ILE A 195 14.84 -0.80 7.07
CA ILE A 195 13.40 -0.54 7.01
C ILE A 195 12.63 -1.73 6.41
N ARG A 196 13.19 -2.38 5.39
CA ARG A 196 12.60 -3.49 4.61
C ARG A 196 13.61 -4.64 4.44
N PRO A 197 13.97 -5.35 5.53
CA PRO A 197 15.03 -6.37 5.47
C PRO A 197 14.77 -7.50 4.46
N GLY A 198 13.49 -7.81 4.20
CA GLY A 198 13.07 -8.83 3.24
C GLY A 198 13.04 -8.40 1.77
N ALA A 199 13.12 -7.10 1.48
CA ALA A 199 13.02 -6.56 0.11
C ALA A 199 14.37 -6.03 -0.40
N ARG A 200 14.48 -5.77 -1.71
CA ARG A 200 15.66 -5.14 -2.33
C ARG A 200 15.26 -3.96 -3.20
N TYR A 201 15.89 -2.79 -2.99
CA TYR A 201 15.55 -1.54 -3.67
C TYR A 201 15.47 -1.69 -5.20
N TYR A 202 16.54 -2.19 -5.81
CA TYR A 202 16.59 -2.37 -7.26
C TYR A 202 15.67 -3.49 -7.77
N ALA A 203 15.31 -4.48 -6.94
CA ALA A 203 14.32 -5.48 -7.34
C ALA A 203 12.92 -4.87 -7.40
N SER A 204 12.57 -4.04 -6.42
CA SER A 204 11.31 -3.29 -6.37
C SER A 204 11.21 -2.28 -7.52
N LEU A 205 12.31 -1.60 -7.86
CA LEU A 205 12.34 -0.70 -9.01
C LEU A 205 12.21 -1.47 -10.33
N ARG A 206 12.94 -2.59 -10.48
CA ARG A 206 12.88 -3.44 -11.68
C ARG A 206 11.50 -4.07 -11.88
N LEU A 207 10.75 -4.33 -10.81
CA LEU A 207 9.37 -4.80 -10.91
C LEU A 207 8.49 -3.79 -11.66
N LEU A 208 8.56 -2.50 -11.29
CA LEU A 208 7.81 -1.44 -11.95
C LEU A 208 8.28 -1.21 -13.39
N GLU A 209 9.59 -1.26 -13.64
CA GLU A 209 10.16 -1.19 -14.99
C GLU A 209 9.63 -2.33 -15.89
N ARG A 210 9.55 -3.56 -15.36
CA ARG A 210 9.01 -4.72 -16.10
C ARG A 210 7.55 -4.54 -16.48
N VAL A 211 6.74 -3.85 -15.67
CA VAL A 211 5.37 -3.50 -16.04
C VAL A 211 5.39 -2.72 -17.36
N LYS A 212 6.25 -1.71 -17.45
CA LYS A 212 6.40 -0.87 -18.65
C LYS A 212 7.01 -1.59 -19.84
N GLU A 213 7.95 -2.50 -19.62
CA GLU A 213 8.50 -3.35 -20.68
C GLU A 213 7.44 -4.26 -21.31
N ARG A 214 6.47 -4.75 -20.52
CA ARG A 214 5.40 -5.64 -21.00
C ARG A 214 4.20 -4.88 -21.57
N ASP A 215 3.76 -3.83 -20.89
CA ASP A 215 2.67 -2.95 -21.32
C ASP A 215 3.00 -1.49 -20.98
N PRO A 216 3.53 -0.71 -21.95
CA PRO A 216 3.84 0.70 -21.74
C PRO A 216 2.64 1.56 -21.31
N ASN A 217 1.41 1.12 -21.65
CA ASN A 217 0.18 1.84 -21.38
C ASN A 217 -0.39 1.56 -19.99
N GLN A 218 -0.02 0.42 -19.38
CA GLN A 218 -0.47 0.08 -18.04
C GLN A 218 0.06 1.10 -17.03
N PHE A 219 -0.81 1.71 -16.23
CA PHE A 219 -0.38 2.72 -15.28
C PHE A 219 0.43 2.08 -14.14
N THR A 220 1.50 2.76 -13.76
CA THR A 220 2.38 2.34 -12.67
C THR A 220 2.38 3.37 -11.56
N LYS A 221 2.44 2.90 -10.32
CA LYS A 221 2.42 3.75 -9.13
C LYS A 221 3.44 3.28 -8.11
N SER A 222 3.99 4.23 -7.37
CA SER A 222 4.82 3.94 -6.21
C SER A 222 4.65 4.98 -5.12
N GLY A 223 5.21 4.69 -3.96
CA GLY A 223 5.08 5.51 -2.77
C GLY A 223 6.36 5.59 -1.97
N LEU A 224 6.52 6.73 -1.28
CA LEU A 224 7.55 6.98 -0.28
C LEU A 224 6.93 7.44 1.02
N MET A 225 7.48 6.95 2.12
CA MET A 225 7.27 7.51 3.44
C MET A 225 8.46 8.40 3.81
N VAL A 226 8.18 9.64 4.19
CA VAL A 226 9.19 10.59 4.67
C VAL A 226 9.15 10.74 6.19
N GLY A 227 10.27 11.12 6.79
CA GLY A 227 10.48 11.20 8.23
C GLY A 227 11.09 9.93 8.85
N LEU A 228 11.75 9.09 8.04
CA LEU A 228 12.48 7.89 8.47
C LEU A 228 13.99 8.11 8.63
N GLY A 229 14.47 9.33 8.36
CA GLY A 229 15.88 9.72 8.43
C GLY A 229 16.54 9.87 7.05
N GLU A 230 15.74 9.92 6.00
CA GLU A 230 16.16 10.29 4.65
C GLU A 230 16.40 11.81 4.52
N SER A 231 17.38 12.17 3.70
CA SER A 231 17.59 13.55 3.24
C SER A 231 16.70 13.89 2.05
N LYS A 232 16.50 15.18 1.79
CA LYS A 232 15.74 15.66 0.64
C LYS A 232 16.37 15.22 -0.68
N GLU A 233 17.69 15.26 -0.76
CA GLU A 233 18.47 14.87 -1.93
C GLU A 233 18.30 13.37 -2.23
N GLU A 234 18.26 12.52 -1.20
CA GLU A 234 17.97 11.10 -1.39
C GLU A 234 16.53 10.86 -1.88
N VAL A 235 15.55 11.61 -1.40
CA VAL A 235 14.17 11.54 -1.92
C VAL A 235 14.13 11.97 -3.39
N MET A 236 14.86 13.03 -3.76
CA MET A 236 14.96 13.49 -5.15
C MET A 236 15.63 12.45 -6.05
N GLN A 237 16.68 11.76 -5.59
CA GLN A 237 17.30 10.67 -6.33
C GLN A 237 16.31 9.53 -6.58
N VAL A 238 15.51 9.15 -5.57
CA VAL A 238 14.49 8.11 -5.76
C VAL A 238 13.43 8.52 -6.77
N MET A 239 13.08 9.81 -6.84
CA MET A 239 12.20 10.31 -7.91
C MET A 239 12.82 10.07 -9.29
N ASP A 240 14.12 10.34 -9.47
CA ASP A 240 14.83 10.09 -10.74
C ASP A 240 14.90 8.60 -11.09
N ASP A 241 15.14 7.76 -10.10
CA ASP A 241 15.15 6.31 -10.25
C ASP A 241 13.76 5.80 -10.70
N MET A 242 12.70 6.25 -10.04
CA MET A 242 11.31 5.93 -10.39
C MET A 242 10.94 6.41 -11.80
N ARG A 243 11.38 7.60 -12.20
CA ARG A 243 11.15 8.09 -13.57
C ARG A 243 11.91 7.28 -14.60
N SER A 244 13.11 6.81 -14.29
CA SER A 244 13.89 5.91 -15.15
C SER A 244 13.19 4.56 -15.36
N ALA A 245 12.47 4.07 -14.34
CA ALA A 245 11.62 2.88 -14.42
C ALA A 245 10.22 3.15 -15.06
N GLY A 246 9.95 4.39 -15.49
CA GLY A 246 8.69 4.77 -16.13
C GLY A 246 7.49 4.90 -15.18
N VAL A 247 7.70 5.07 -13.87
CA VAL A 247 6.63 5.17 -12.87
C VAL A 247 5.76 6.40 -13.09
N ASP A 248 4.45 6.22 -13.28
CA ASP A 248 3.55 7.31 -13.66
C ASP A 248 3.06 8.17 -12.49
N PHE A 249 2.71 7.53 -11.37
CA PHE A 249 2.10 8.18 -10.21
C PHE A 249 2.97 7.97 -8.96
N LEU A 250 3.35 9.07 -8.33
CA LEU A 250 4.08 9.09 -7.06
C LEU A 250 3.19 9.56 -5.89
N THR A 251 3.21 8.81 -4.80
CA THR A 251 2.66 9.25 -3.50
C THR A 251 3.78 9.50 -2.49
N ILE A 252 3.69 10.58 -1.71
CA ILE A 252 4.63 10.90 -0.63
C ILE A 252 3.84 11.22 0.63
N GLY A 253 4.00 10.38 1.65
CA GLY A 253 3.28 10.49 2.93
C GLY A 253 4.22 10.59 4.12
N GLN A 254 3.76 11.18 5.23
CA GLN A 254 4.52 11.14 6.49
C GLN A 254 4.50 9.72 7.07
N TYR A 255 5.66 9.21 7.43
CA TYR A 255 5.79 8.03 8.28
C TYR A 255 5.19 8.31 9.66
N LEU A 256 4.21 7.50 10.05
CA LEU A 256 3.63 7.53 11.40
C LEU A 256 3.94 6.21 12.09
N GLN A 257 4.68 6.30 13.18
CA GLN A 257 5.11 5.14 13.95
C GLN A 257 3.89 4.40 14.57
N PRO A 258 3.69 3.09 14.29
CA PRO A 258 2.56 2.36 14.85
C PRO A 258 2.68 2.09 16.36
N THR A 259 3.87 1.69 16.81
CA THR A 259 4.19 1.46 18.22
C THR A 259 5.63 1.84 18.51
N ARG A 260 5.99 2.03 19.78
CA ARG A 260 7.36 2.35 20.21
C ARG A 260 8.42 1.29 19.84
N LYS A 261 8.00 0.12 19.36
CA LYS A 261 8.88 -0.96 18.88
C LYS A 261 9.18 -0.91 17.37
N HIS A 262 8.47 -0.06 16.63
CA HIS A 262 8.71 0.17 15.20
C HIS A 262 9.86 1.17 14.99
N ALA A 263 10.27 1.37 13.74
CA ALA A 263 11.25 2.41 13.41
C ALA A 263 10.87 3.74 14.08
N PRO A 264 11.82 4.46 14.70
CA PRO A 264 11.51 5.77 15.27
C PRO A 264 11.16 6.75 14.16
N VAL A 265 10.28 7.71 14.46
CA VAL A 265 10.14 8.90 13.61
C VAL A 265 11.42 9.72 13.79
N ASP A 266 12.08 10.05 12.69
CA ASP A 266 13.24 10.95 12.69
C ASP A 266 12.78 12.41 12.78
N ARG A 267 11.82 12.79 11.92
CA ARG A 267 11.21 14.12 11.88
C ARG A 267 9.79 14.09 11.32
N PHE A 268 9.02 15.13 11.67
CA PHE A 268 7.76 15.42 11.00
C PHE A 268 8.01 16.45 9.90
N VAL A 269 7.83 16.03 8.66
CA VAL A 269 7.95 16.88 7.47
C VAL A 269 6.83 17.92 7.47
N THR A 270 7.16 19.16 7.11
CA THR A 270 6.20 20.27 7.09
C THR A 270 5.36 20.24 5.82
N PRO A 271 4.12 20.78 5.83
CA PRO A 271 3.30 20.89 4.63
C PRO A 271 4.02 21.57 3.45
N GLN A 272 4.81 22.62 3.72
CA GLN A 272 5.58 23.34 2.69
C GLN A 272 6.65 22.45 2.04
N GLU A 273 7.23 21.52 2.80
CA GLU A 273 8.19 20.58 2.23
C GLU A 273 7.49 19.51 1.37
N PHE A 274 6.27 19.09 1.72
CA PHE A 274 5.43 18.26 0.84
C PHE A 274 5.08 18.96 -0.48
N GLU A 275 4.69 20.24 -0.43
CA GLU A 275 4.44 21.07 -1.63
C GLU A 275 5.71 21.17 -2.51
N ALA A 276 6.88 21.29 -1.90
CA ALA A 276 8.16 21.27 -2.61
C ALA A 276 8.42 19.90 -3.26
N TYR A 277 8.14 18.79 -2.57
CA TYR A 277 8.26 17.45 -3.16
C TYR A 277 7.31 17.26 -4.35
N GLU A 278 6.08 17.75 -4.26
CA GLU A 278 5.10 17.70 -5.35
C GLU A 278 5.61 18.46 -6.58
N THR A 279 6.06 19.70 -6.38
CA THR A 279 6.58 20.55 -7.45
C THR A 279 7.78 19.89 -8.14
N ILE A 280 8.73 19.36 -7.36
CA ILE A 280 9.91 18.68 -7.90
C ILE A 280 9.50 17.43 -8.68
N ALA A 281 8.64 16.58 -8.13
CA ALA A 281 8.18 15.38 -8.82
C ALA A 281 7.45 15.71 -10.14
N LEU A 282 6.54 16.69 -10.14
CA LEU A 282 5.85 17.11 -11.37
C LEU A 282 6.84 17.60 -12.43
N SER A 283 7.84 18.40 -12.05
CA SER A 283 8.90 18.84 -12.97
C SER A 283 9.77 17.72 -13.53
N LYS A 284 9.93 16.60 -12.78
CA LYS A 284 10.61 15.37 -13.25
C LYS A 284 9.72 14.52 -14.17
N GLY A 285 8.45 14.87 -14.34
CA GLY A 285 7.57 14.29 -15.35
C GLY A 285 6.65 13.18 -14.88
N PHE A 286 6.43 12.99 -13.57
CA PHE A 286 5.29 12.18 -13.09
C PHE A 286 3.97 12.74 -13.66
N LEU A 287 3.00 11.88 -13.94
CA LEU A 287 1.68 12.30 -14.45
C LEU A 287 0.82 12.89 -13.33
N ILE A 288 0.85 12.25 -12.17
CA ILE A 288 0.15 12.66 -10.96
C ILE A 288 1.12 12.53 -9.79
N VAL A 289 1.00 13.45 -8.83
CA VAL A 289 1.69 13.37 -7.56
C VAL A 289 0.66 13.67 -6.46
N SER A 290 0.71 12.90 -5.38
CA SER A 290 0.00 13.21 -4.14
C SER A 290 1.03 13.28 -3.03
N ALA A 291 1.25 14.47 -2.47
CA ALA A 291 2.24 14.68 -1.43
C ALA A 291 1.61 15.45 -0.27
N SER A 292 1.40 14.77 0.85
CA SER A 292 0.88 15.41 2.06
C SER A 292 1.20 14.57 3.30
N PRO A 293 1.11 15.14 4.52
CA PRO A 293 1.35 14.38 5.74
C PRO A 293 0.46 13.12 5.87
N LEU A 294 -0.77 13.20 5.37
CA LEU A 294 -1.76 12.11 5.49
C LEU A 294 -1.90 11.26 4.22
N THR A 295 -1.17 11.58 3.15
CA THR A 295 -1.19 10.77 1.93
C THR A 295 -0.82 9.32 2.25
N ARG A 296 -1.60 8.40 1.69
CA ARG A 296 -1.34 6.97 1.68
C ARG A 296 -1.49 6.48 0.25
N SER A 297 -0.84 5.37 -0.08
CA SER A 297 -0.87 4.81 -1.44
C SER A 297 -2.30 4.61 -1.97
N SER A 298 -3.29 4.36 -1.11
CA SER A 298 -4.69 4.16 -1.53
C SER A 298 -5.64 5.31 -1.18
N HIS A 299 -5.17 6.43 -0.63
CA HIS A 299 -6.03 7.59 -0.31
C HIS A 299 -6.42 8.31 -1.62
N HIS A 300 -7.72 8.59 -1.81
CA HIS A 300 -8.29 9.22 -3.01
C HIS A 300 -8.02 8.49 -4.35
N ALA A 301 -7.71 7.18 -4.32
CA ALA A 301 -7.29 6.43 -5.50
C ALA A 301 -8.25 6.49 -6.71
N GLY A 302 -9.57 6.53 -6.49
CA GLY A 302 -10.56 6.66 -7.58
C GLY A 302 -10.50 8.01 -8.30
N GLU A 303 -10.43 9.10 -7.53
CA GLU A 303 -10.27 10.47 -8.07
C GLU A 303 -8.92 10.60 -8.79
N ASP A 304 -7.87 10.04 -8.21
CA ASP A 304 -6.53 10.04 -8.79
C ASP A 304 -6.45 9.25 -10.10
N PHE A 305 -7.16 8.11 -10.22
CA PHE A 305 -7.18 7.33 -11.45
C PHE A 305 -7.84 8.11 -12.61
N ALA A 306 -8.93 8.82 -12.34
CA ALA A 306 -9.56 9.68 -13.34
C ALA A 306 -8.61 10.79 -13.83
N ARG A 307 -7.89 11.44 -12.90
CA ARG A 307 -6.86 12.45 -13.22
C ARG A 307 -5.70 11.84 -13.99
N LEU A 308 -5.28 10.63 -13.65
CA LEU A 308 -4.17 9.93 -14.28
C LEU A 308 -4.45 9.62 -15.76
N LYS A 309 -5.68 9.19 -16.09
CA LYS A 309 -6.13 9.01 -17.47
C LYS A 309 -6.10 10.32 -18.26
N ALA A 310 -6.70 11.38 -17.72
CA ALA A 310 -6.71 12.70 -18.36
C ALA A 310 -5.28 13.26 -18.58
N ALA A 311 -4.37 13.04 -17.63
CA ALA A 311 -2.97 13.46 -17.75
C ALA A 311 -2.21 12.70 -18.86
N ARG A 312 -2.52 11.42 -19.10
CA ARG A 312 -1.94 10.65 -20.20
C ARG A 312 -2.45 11.16 -21.55
N GLU A 313 -3.76 11.31 -21.69
CA GLU A 313 -4.42 11.75 -22.93
C GLU A 313 -3.87 13.11 -23.37
N SER A 314 -3.81 14.08 -22.46
CA SER A 314 -3.26 15.42 -22.77
C SER A 314 -1.80 15.38 -23.25
N ARG A 315 -0.95 14.49 -22.70
CA ARG A 315 0.45 14.35 -23.17
C ARG A 315 0.54 13.74 -24.57
N GLN A 316 -0.36 12.83 -24.93
CA GLN A 316 -0.37 12.21 -26.25
C GLN A 316 -0.77 13.24 -27.33
N ASP A 317 -1.74 14.11 -27.02
CA ASP A 317 -2.15 15.20 -27.92
C ASP A 317 -1.01 16.21 -28.19
N HIS A 318 -0.16 16.47 -27.20
CA HIS A 318 1.01 17.36 -27.33
C HIS A 318 2.17 16.76 -28.13
N ILE A 319 2.23 15.44 -28.29
CA ILE A 319 3.27 14.75 -29.09
C ILE A 319 2.81 14.57 -30.55
N GLY A 320 1.50 14.54 -30.78
CA GLY A 320 0.89 14.41 -32.11
C GLY A 320 0.59 15.73 -32.84
N SER A 321 0.89 16.89 -32.22
CA SER A 321 0.78 18.23 -32.80
C SER A 321 2.14 18.84 -33.12
#